data_AF-A0AAU2Z047-F1
#
_entry.id   AF-A0AAU2Z047-F1
#
_cell.length_a   1.000
_cell.length_b   1.000
_cell.length_c   1.000
_cell.angle_alpha   90.00
_cell.angle_beta   90.00
_cell.angle_gamma   90.00
#
_symmetry.space_group_name_H-M   'P 1'
#
loop_
_entity.id
_entity.type
_entity.pdbx_description
1 polymer ?
#
loop_
_entity_poly.entity_id
_entity_poly.type
_entity_poly.pdbx_seq_one_letter_code
_entity_poly.pdbx_strand_id
1 'polypeptide(L)'
;MTREIAVVAFAQTDHRRTSDEHSEVEMLIPVLHDVLDQTGLKTSDIGFTCSGSTDYLAGRAFSFTMALDGVGAWPPISESHVEMDGAWALYEAWTKLLTGDADTALVYGYGKSSPGSVRDVLTRQLDPYYVAPLWPDSVALAALQAQALIDAGETDEPALAGVASRSRASASGNSHAQLRGSVAQGDYVVRPLRTGDCPPIGDGAAAVILAAGERARELCERPAWIRGIDHRIEAHSLGVRDLTDSPSTRLAAERAGAFERPVDTAELHAPFTSQEVVLRKSLRLGDEVSVNPSGGALAANPVMATGLIRIGEAAARIHRGESDRALAHATSGPCLQQNLVAVLEGDAR
;
A
#
# COMPACT_ATOMS: atom_id res chain seq x y z
N MET A 1 -17.95 -24.00 3.63
CA MET A 1 -16.99 -23.61 2.58
C MET A 1 -16.65 -22.15 2.84
N THR A 2 -15.37 -21.81 2.90
CA THR A 2 -14.94 -20.42 3.06
C THR A 2 -15.36 -19.65 1.80
N ARG A 3 -15.98 -18.49 1.98
CA ARG A 3 -16.49 -17.68 0.88
C ARG A 3 -15.32 -17.08 0.09
N GLU A 4 -15.31 -17.22 -1.23
CA GLU A 4 -14.30 -16.60 -2.08
C GLU A 4 -14.60 -15.11 -2.26
N ILE A 5 -13.56 -14.27 -2.16
CA ILE A 5 -13.66 -12.81 -2.28
C ILE A 5 -12.61 -12.35 -3.28
N ALA A 6 -12.97 -11.43 -4.17
CA ALA A 6 -12.08 -10.86 -5.17
C ALA A 6 -12.11 -9.34 -5.16
N VAL A 7 -11.02 -8.73 -5.59
CA VAL A 7 -10.99 -7.35 -6.06
C VAL A 7 -11.55 -7.32 -7.49
N VAL A 8 -12.63 -6.56 -7.69
CA VAL A 8 -13.34 -6.48 -8.98
C VAL A 8 -13.16 -5.13 -9.69
N ALA A 9 -12.77 -4.09 -8.95
CA ALA A 9 -12.42 -2.80 -9.51
C ALA A 9 -11.35 -2.11 -8.66
N PHE A 10 -10.56 -1.26 -9.31
CA PHE A 10 -9.52 -0.45 -8.70
C PHE A 10 -9.40 0.88 -9.46
N ALA A 11 -9.28 1.96 -8.72
CA ALA A 11 -8.92 3.27 -9.24
C ALA A 11 -8.00 4.00 -8.28
N GLN A 12 -7.26 4.97 -8.81
CA GLN A 12 -6.38 5.86 -8.03
C GLN A 12 -6.28 7.23 -8.70
N THR A 13 -5.96 8.26 -7.91
CA THR A 13 -5.66 9.59 -8.43
C THR A 13 -4.30 9.63 -9.12
N ASP A 14 -4.07 10.66 -9.94
CA ASP A 14 -2.71 11.09 -10.24
C ASP A 14 -2.00 11.60 -8.98
N HIS A 15 -0.83 11.04 -8.68
CA HIS A 15 -0.05 11.45 -7.51
C HIS A 15 0.71 12.73 -7.78
N ARG A 16 0.52 13.72 -6.93
CA ARG A 16 1.09 15.06 -7.10
C ARG A 16 1.90 15.47 -5.88
N ARG A 17 2.91 16.32 -6.08
CA ARG A 17 3.71 16.87 -4.97
C ARG A 17 2.85 17.68 -4.00
N THR A 18 1.91 18.44 -4.54
CA THR A 18 0.86 19.18 -3.83
C THR A 18 -0.43 19.13 -4.63
N SER A 19 -1.56 19.15 -3.93
CA SER A 19 -2.90 19.30 -4.50
C SER A 19 -3.63 20.45 -3.79
N ASP A 20 -3.06 21.65 -3.81
CA ASP A 20 -3.52 22.78 -2.97
C ASP A 20 -4.96 23.21 -3.27
N GLU A 21 -5.40 23.03 -4.52
CA GLU A 21 -6.74 23.39 -4.99
C GLU A 21 -7.83 22.36 -4.64
N HIS A 22 -7.49 21.22 -4.02
CA HIS A 22 -8.42 20.14 -3.75
C HIS A 22 -8.36 19.71 -2.29
N SER A 23 -9.52 19.66 -1.64
CA SER A 23 -9.72 18.94 -0.38
C SER A 23 -9.57 17.42 -0.57
N GLU A 24 -9.40 16.69 0.53
CA GLU A 24 -9.36 15.22 0.52
C GLU A 24 -10.62 14.61 -0.09
N VAL A 25 -11.77 15.24 0.16
CA VAL A 25 -13.07 14.85 -0.43
C VAL A 25 -13.04 14.99 -1.95
N GLU A 26 -12.57 16.12 -2.46
CA GLU A 26 -12.48 16.38 -3.91
C GLU A 26 -11.44 15.48 -4.59
N MET A 27 -10.42 15.01 -3.88
CA MET A 27 -9.51 13.98 -4.39
C MET A 27 -10.18 12.61 -4.49
N LEU A 28 -11.07 12.27 -3.56
CA LEU A 28 -11.73 10.96 -3.50
C LEU A 28 -12.83 10.81 -4.54
N ILE A 29 -13.66 11.83 -4.74
CA ILE A 29 -14.86 11.76 -5.60
C ILE A 29 -14.57 11.12 -6.98
N PRO A 30 -13.54 11.54 -7.75
CA PRO A 30 -13.26 10.94 -9.05
C PRO A 30 -12.91 9.45 -8.96
N VAL A 31 -12.17 9.05 -7.92
CA VAL A 31 -11.73 7.67 -7.71
C VAL A 31 -12.89 6.77 -7.31
N LEU A 32 -13.79 7.28 -6.45
CA LEU A 32 -14.99 6.56 -6.04
C LEU A 32 -15.96 6.35 -7.21
N HIS A 33 -16.15 7.37 -8.05
CA HIS A 33 -16.96 7.25 -9.26
C HIS A 33 -16.34 6.26 -10.26
N ASP A 34 -15.02 6.29 -10.48
CA ASP A 34 -14.35 5.39 -11.41
C ASP A 34 -14.58 3.90 -11.05
N VAL A 35 -14.39 3.51 -9.78
CA VAL A 35 -14.64 2.11 -9.38
C VAL A 35 -16.12 1.70 -9.48
N LEU A 36 -17.05 2.62 -9.23
CA LEU A 36 -18.49 2.36 -9.41
C LEU A 36 -18.83 2.21 -10.90
N ASP A 37 -18.30 3.08 -11.76
CA ASP A 37 -18.49 3.04 -13.20
C ASP A 37 -17.91 1.76 -13.82
N GLN A 38 -16.74 1.29 -13.35
CA GLN A 38 -16.13 0.03 -13.76
C GLN A 38 -17.03 -1.19 -13.48
N THR A 39 -17.83 -1.15 -12.42
CA THR A 39 -18.67 -2.28 -11.97
C THR A 39 -20.15 -2.13 -12.33
N GLY A 40 -20.59 -0.92 -12.70
CA GLY A 40 -21.99 -0.58 -12.87
C GLY A 40 -22.80 -0.57 -11.57
N LEU A 41 -22.14 -0.66 -10.41
CA LEU A 41 -22.79 -0.60 -9.11
C LEU A 41 -23.20 0.83 -8.79
N LYS A 42 -24.31 0.97 -8.07
CA LYS A 42 -24.68 2.21 -7.39
C LYS A 42 -24.20 2.18 -5.95
N THR A 43 -24.09 3.34 -5.31
CA THR A 43 -23.81 3.42 -3.87
C THR A 43 -24.78 2.57 -3.02
N SER A 44 -26.05 2.43 -3.46
CA SER A 44 -27.05 1.58 -2.80
C SER A 44 -26.77 0.08 -2.87
N ASP A 45 -25.90 -0.35 -3.78
CA ASP A 45 -25.55 -1.75 -3.99
C ASP A 45 -24.30 -2.16 -3.19
N ILE A 46 -23.69 -1.20 -2.47
CA ILE A 46 -22.53 -1.42 -1.60
C ILE A 46 -23.02 -1.84 -0.21
N GLY A 47 -22.71 -3.08 0.18
CA GLY A 47 -23.12 -3.63 1.47
C GLY A 47 -22.27 -3.18 2.66
N PHE A 48 -21.02 -2.75 2.41
CA PHE A 48 -20.11 -2.27 3.44
C PHE A 48 -19.13 -1.24 2.88
N THR A 49 -18.85 -0.19 3.64
CA THR A 49 -17.85 0.82 3.28
C THR A 49 -16.77 0.84 4.34
N CYS A 50 -15.50 0.84 3.93
CA CYS A 50 -14.38 0.91 4.86
C CYS A 50 -13.30 1.87 4.36
N SER A 51 -12.82 2.74 5.25
CA SER A 51 -11.82 3.74 4.90
C SER A 51 -10.53 3.57 5.69
N GLY A 52 -9.39 3.82 5.04
CA GLY A 52 -8.07 3.92 5.67
C GLY A 52 -7.50 5.32 5.53
N SER A 53 -7.27 6.01 6.64
CA SER A 53 -6.64 7.34 6.66
C SER A 53 -6.08 7.68 8.05
N THR A 54 -5.55 8.89 8.20
CA THR A 54 -5.02 9.38 9.48
C THR A 54 -5.33 10.86 9.67
N ASP A 55 -5.81 11.22 10.87
CA ASP A 55 -6.07 12.61 11.24
C ASP A 55 -4.78 13.43 11.38
N TYR A 56 -3.64 12.77 11.65
CA TYR A 56 -2.37 13.45 11.92
C TYR A 56 -1.78 14.12 10.68
N LEU A 57 -2.01 13.57 9.49
CA LEU A 57 -1.57 14.21 8.24
C LEU A 57 -2.45 15.42 7.89
N ALA A 58 -3.76 15.31 8.10
CA ALA A 58 -4.70 16.40 7.88
C ALA A 58 -4.59 17.51 8.95
N GLY A 59 -4.01 17.21 10.12
CA GLY A 59 -3.95 18.16 11.24
C GLY A 59 -5.33 18.51 11.81
N ARG A 60 -6.34 17.67 11.55
CA ARG A 60 -7.74 17.90 11.90
C ARG A 60 -8.34 16.64 12.52
N ALA A 61 -8.98 16.78 13.67
CA ALA A 61 -9.68 15.68 14.32
C ALA A 61 -10.92 15.27 13.52
N PHE A 62 -11.19 13.96 13.48
CA PHE A 62 -12.30 13.33 12.76
C PHE A 62 -12.31 13.67 11.26
N SER A 63 -11.14 13.82 10.65
CA SER A 63 -11.03 14.18 9.23
C SER A 63 -11.71 13.16 8.30
N PHE A 64 -11.72 11.88 8.69
CA PHE A 64 -12.41 10.81 7.97
C PHE A 64 -13.93 11.04 7.82
N THR A 65 -14.57 11.71 8.79
CA THR A 65 -16.01 11.99 8.70
C THR A 65 -16.36 12.93 7.55
N MET A 66 -15.43 13.82 7.17
CA MET A 66 -15.59 14.67 5.99
C MET A 66 -15.43 13.86 4.70
N ALA A 67 -14.56 12.84 4.69
CA ALA A 67 -14.36 11.98 3.51
C ALA A 67 -15.65 11.25 3.09
N LEU A 68 -16.56 11.00 4.04
CA LEU A 68 -17.89 10.43 3.77
C LEU A 68 -18.75 11.31 2.85
N ASP A 69 -18.52 12.63 2.81
CA ASP A 69 -19.23 13.50 1.88
C ASP A 69 -18.95 13.11 0.41
N GLY A 70 -17.77 12.53 0.14
CA GLY A 70 -17.40 12.02 -1.18
C GLY A 70 -18.05 10.68 -1.51
N VAL A 71 -18.39 9.86 -0.51
CA VAL A 71 -19.11 8.59 -0.68
C VAL A 71 -20.61 8.85 -0.87
N GLY A 72 -21.13 9.87 -0.19
CA GLY A 72 -22.54 10.24 -0.16
C GLY A 72 -23.27 9.68 1.06
N ALA A 73 -24.20 10.48 1.58
CA ALA A 73 -24.95 10.17 2.79
C ALA A 73 -26.22 9.31 2.58
N TRP A 74 -26.58 9.02 1.32
CA TRP A 74 -27.80 8.26 0.99
C TRP A 74 -27.56 7.20 -0.11
N PRO A 75 -28.07 5.96 0.06
CA PRO A 75 -28.75 5.46 1.25
C PRO A 75 -27.82 5.41 2.48
N PRO A 76 -28.36 5.29 3.71
CA PRO A 76 -27.53 5.29 4.90
C PRO A 76 -26.50 4.17 4.81
N ILE A 77 -25.23 4.54 4.90
CA ILE A 77 -24.11 3.59 4.86
C ILE A 77 -23.67 3.23 6.27
N SER A 78 -23.19 2.00 6.44
CA SER A 78 -22.40 1.61 7.61
C SER A 78 -20.94 1.69 7.20
N GLU A 79 -20.28 2.76 7.62
CA GLU A 79 -18.85 2.94 7.40
C GLU A 79 -18.06 2.53 8.64
N SER A 80 -16.91 1.89 8.39
CA SER A 80 -15.88 1.65 9.40
C SER A 80 -14.59 2.33 8.97
N HIS A 81 -13.97 3.03 9.91
CA HIS A 81 -12.72 3.74 9.68
C HIS A 81 -11.58 3.05 10.42
N VAL A 82 -10.55 2.68 9.66
CA VAL A 82 -9.28 2.17 10.19
C VAL A 82 -8.26 3.31 10.15
N GLU A 83 -7.68 3.63 11.31
CA GLU A 83 -6.60 4.64 11.43
C GLU A 83 -5.27 4.05 10.95
N MET A 84 -5.23 3.59 9.70
CA MET A 84 -4.08 2.97 9.04
C MET A 84 -4.22 3.12 7.52
N ASP A 85 -3.24 2.59 6.78
CA ASP A 85 -3.32 2.52 5.33
C ASP A 85 -4.54 1.72 4.85
N GLY A 86 -5.12 2.13 3.72
CA GLY A 86 -6.29 1.49 3.11
C GLY A 86 -6.14 -0.02 2.88
N ALA A 87 -4.93 -0.58 2.87
CA ALA A 87 -4.72 -2.03 2.89
C ALA A 87 -5.30 -2.72 4.14
N TRP A 88 -5.26 -2.08 5.31
CA TRP A 88 -5.88 -2.61 6.53
C TRP A 88 -7.40 -2.41 6.52
N ALA A 89 -7.90 -1.32 5.93
CA ALA A 89 -9.33 -1.16 5.64
C ALA A 89 -9.84 -2.27 4.70
N LEU A 90 -9.03 -2.67 3.72
CA LEU A 90 -9.32 -3.82 2.86
C LEU A 90 -9.37 -5.12 3.66
N TYR A 91 -8.45 -5.34 4.59
CA TYR A 91 -8.45 -6.53 5.46
C TYR A 91 -9.72 -6.62 6.32
N GLU A 92 -10.17 -5.50 6.88
CA GLU A 92 -11.43 -5.43 7.62
C GLU A 92 -12.63 -5.72 6.72
N ALA A 93 -12.71 -5.07 5.55
CA ALA A 93 -13.77 -5.32 4.58
C ALA A 93 -13.80 -6.77 4.10
N TRP A 94 -12.63 -7.38 3.84
CA TRP A 94 -12.50 -8.79 3.51
C TRP A 94 -13.05 -9.67 4.64
N THR A 95 -12.68 -9.40 5.89
CA THR A 95 -13.21 -10.12 7.06
C THR A 95 -14.73 -9.96 7.17
N LYS A 96 -15.27 -8.77 6.90
CA LYS A 96 -16.72 -8.51 6.90
C LYS A 96 -17.45 -9.30 5.81
N LEU A 97 -16.89 -9.43 4.61
CA LEU A 97 -17.49 -10.24 3.55
C LEU A 97 -17.44 -11.74 3.88
N LEU A 98 -16.40 -12.20 4.60
CA LEU A 98 -16.29 -13.58 5.06
C LEU A 98 -17.37 -13.96 6.08
N THR A 99 -17.90 -13.02 6.88
CA THR A 99 -18.99 -13.31 7.82
C THR A 99 -20.31 -13.59 7.10
N GLY A 100 -20.46 -13.14 5.85
CA GLY A 100 -21.70 -13.23 5.09
C GLY A 100 -22.67 -12.07 5.32
N ASP A 101 -22.27 -11.05 6.10
CA ASP A 101 -23.14 -9.89 6.39
C ASP A 101 -23.28 -8.92 5.20
N ALA A 102 -22.35 -8.97 4.25
CA ALA A 102 -22.35 -8.17 3.03
C ALA A 102 -21.75 -8.97 1.86
N ASP A 103 -22.11 -8.61 0.64
CA ASP A 103 -21.65 -9.29 -0.59
C ASP A 103 -20.69 -8.44 -1.43
N THR A 104 -20.72 -7.14 -1.19
CA THR A 104 -19.92 -6.11 -1.85
C THR A 104 -19.37 -5.16 -0.79
N ALA A 105 -18.14 -4.69 -0.98
CA ALA A 105 -17.57 -3.66 -0.13
C ALA A 105 -16.81 -2.61 -0.95
N LEU A 106 -17.01 -1.35 -0.63
CA LEU A 106 -16.21 -0.22 -1.13
C LEU A 106 -15.12 0.08 -0.11
N VAL A 107 -13.86 0.01 -0.54
CA VAL A 107 -12.71 0.32 0.29
C VAL A 107 -11.95 1.47 -0.33
N TYR A 108 -11.61 2.49 0.45
CA TYR A 108 -10.82 3.61 -0.04
C TYR A 108 -9.80 4.07 0.99
N GLY A 109 -8.72 4.69 0.50
CA GLY A 109 -7.72 5.33 1.33
C GLY A 109 -7.18 6.58 0.66
N TYR A 110 -6.76 7.54 1.47
CA TYR A 110 -6.24 8.81 0.98
C TYR A 110 -5.15 9.35 1.89
N GLY A 111 -4.22 10.07 1.27
CA GLY A 111 -3.11 10.73 1.92
C GLY A 111 -2.89 12.10 1.34
N LYS A 112 -3.10 13.14 2.13
CA LYS A 112 -2.72 14.52 1.78
C LYS A 112 -1.51 14.90 2.61
N SER A 113 -0.33 14.53 2.11
CA SER A 113 0.94 14.68 2.84
C SER A 113 1.58 16.06 2.65
N SER A 114 1.16 16.80 1.61
CA SER A 114 1.70 18.10 1.25
C SER A 114 1.50 19.24 2.27
N PRO A 115 0.42 19.32 3.08
CA PRO A 115 0.18 20.45 3.96
C PRO A 115 1.10 20.53 5.19
N GLY A 116 1.75 19.41 5.54
CA GLY A 116 2.51 19.30 6.78
C GLY A 116 3.84 18.56 6.63
N SER A 117 4.59 18.49 7.73
CA SER A 117 5.83 17.72 7.80
C SER A 117 5.51 16.27 8.10
N VAL A 118 5.52 15.42 7.06
CA VAL A 118 5.37 13.95 7.22
C VAL A 118 6.40 13.42 8.22
N ARG A 119 7.63 13.95 8.19
CA ARG A 119 8.69 13.55 9.11
C ARG A 119 8.29 13.79 10.56
N ASP A 120 7.82 14.98 10.89
CA ASP A 120 7.41 15.31 12.27
C ASP A 120 6.18 14.50 12.70
N VAL A 121 5.23 14.27 11.80
CA VAL A 121 4.05 13.44 12.05
C VAL A 121 4.45 12.00 12.36
N LEU A 122 5.30 11.39 11.53
CA LEU A 122 5.72 9.99 11.71
C LEU A 122 6.60 9.81 12.95
N THR A 123 7.45 10.79 13.31
CA THR A 123 8.26 10.75 14.54
C THR A 123 7.39 10.65 15.80
N ARG A 124 6.19 11.23 15.79
CA ARG A 124 5.26 11.17 16.94
C ARG A 124 4.64 9.79 17.16
N GLN A 125 4.74 8.87 16.21
CA GLN A 125 4.23 7.50 16.35
C GLN A 125 5.21 6.58 17.11
N LEU A 126 6.42 7.05 17.37
CA LEU A 126 7.45 6.30 18.08
C LEU A 126 7.13 6.23 19.58
N ASP A 127 7.79 5.30 20.27
CA ASP A 127 7.69 5.17 21.72
C ASP A 127 7.90 6.54 22.41
N PRO A 128 6.91 7.03 23.19
CA PRO A 128 6.92 8.40 23.69
C PRO A 128 7.96 8.65 24.81
N TYR A 129 8.54 7.60 25.39
CA TYR A 129 9.39 7.71 26.58
C TYR A 129 10.88 7.65 26.25
N TYR A 130 11.26 6.82 25.26
CA TYR A 130 12.65 6.50 24.97
C TYR A 130 13.09 6.89 23.58
N VAL A 131 12.20 6.79 22.58
CA VAL A 131 12.57 6.99 21.17
C VAL A 131 12.12 8.36 20.66
N ALA A 132 10.84 8.71 20.83
CA ALA A 132 10.30 9.98 20.35
C ALA A 132 11.04 11.21 20.93
N PRO A 133 11.51 11.23 22.19
CA PRO A 133 12.31 12.36 22.70
C PRO A 133 13.66 12.57 22.00
N LEU A 134 14.18 11.56 21.30
CA LEU A 134 15.40 11.67 20.47
C LEU A 134 15.12 12.24 19.07
N TRP A 135 13.84 12.33 18.69
CA TRP A 135 13.35 12.84 17.42
C TRP A 135 13.94 12.22 16.14
N PRO A 136 14.12 10.88 16.04
CA PRO A 136 14.59 10.29 14.80
C PRO A 136 13.46 10.31 13.75
N ASP A 137 13.69 11.01 12.63
CA ASP A 137 12.72 11.00 11.54
C ASP A 137 12.70 9.66 10.78
N SER A 138 11.68 9.47 9.94
CA SER A 138 11.50 8.23 9.17
C SER A 138 12.69 7.91 8.24
N VAL A 139 13.41 8.92 7.74
CA VAL A 139 14.58 8.73 6.88
C VAL A 139 15.79 8.30 7.71
N ALA A 140 15.98 8.86 8.90
CA ALA A 140 17.04 8.46 9.82
C ALA A 140 16.86 7.01 10.29
N LEU A 141 15.62 6.60 10.60
CA LEU A 141 15.32 5.21 10.94
C LEU A 141 15.57 4.26 9.77
N ALA A 142 15.15 4.63 8.57
CA ALA A 142 15.43 3.85 7.36
C ALA A 142 16.95 3.79 7.04
N ALA A 143 17.70 4.84 7.36
CA ALA A 143 19.15 4.88 7.20
C ALA A 143 19.86 3.93 8.16
N LEU A 144 19.37 3.79 9.41
CA LEU A 144 19.86 2.76 10.33
C LEU A 144 19.62 1.35 9.78
N GLN A 145 18.44 1.09 9.20
CA GLN A 145 18.13 -0.18 8.54
C GLN A 145 19.04 -0.42 7.33
N ALA A 146 19.27 0.60 6.49
CA ALA A 146 20.17 0.50 5.34
C ALA A 146 21.61 0.24 5.78
N GLN A 147 22.09 0.92 6.81
CA GLN A 147 23.45 0.71 7.34
C GLN A 147 23.61 -0.71 7.90
N ALA A 148 22.61 -1.22 8.64
CA ALA A 148 22.63 -2.59 9.15
C ALA A 148 22.75 -3.63 8.02
N LEU A 149 22.04 -3.44 6.90
CA LEU A 149 22.15 -4.31 5.73
C LEU A 149 23.53 -4.24 5.05
N ILE A 150 24.12 -3.04 4.98
CA ILE A 150 25.47 -2.85 4.42
C ILE A 150 26.52 -3.52 5.32
N ASP A 151 26.42 -3.33 6.63
CA ASP A 151 27.34 -3.92 7.60
C ASP A 151 27.25 -5.45 7.61
N ALA A 152 26.06 -6.00 7.35
CA ALA A 152 25.82 -7.44 7.17
C ALA A 152 26.28 -7.98 5.79
N GLY A 153 26.66 -7.10 4.85
CA GLY A 153 27.04 -7.47 3.50
C GLY A 153 25.87 -7.90 2.61
N GLU A 154 24.63 -7.56 2.97
CA GLU A 154 23.42 -7.90 2.20
C GLU A 154 23.15 -6.92 1.06
N THR A 155 23.71 -5.71 1.11
CA THR A 155 23.59 -4.69 0.07
C THR A 155 24.77 -3.71 0.13
N ASP A 156 24.86 -2.82 -0.86
CA ASP A 156 25.73 -1.65 -0.86
C ASP A 156 25.00 -0.42 -1.46
N GLU A 157 25.58 0.78 -1.37
CA GLU A 157 25.01 2.00 -1.97
C GLU A 157 24.71 1.84 -3.48
N PRO A 158 25.60 1.26 -4.31
CA PRO A 158 25.30 0.99 -5.73
C PRO A 158 24.08 0.08 -5.96
N ALA A 159 23.88 -0.95 -5.14
CA ALA A 159 22.73 -1.84 -5.25
C ALA A 159 21.42 -1.13 -4.87
N LEU A 160 21.43 -0.33 -3.79
CA LEU A 160 20.30 0.53 -3.40
C LEU A 160 19.97 1.52 -4.53
N ALA A 161 21.00 2.11 -5.13
CA ALA A 161 20.85 2.98 -6.28
C ALA A 161 20.19 2.28 -7.49
N GLY A 162 20.53 1.01 -7.71
CA GLY A 162 19.92 0.15 -8.71
C GLY A 162 18.42 -0.06 -8.48
N VAL A 163 17.99 -0.26 -7.22
CA VAL A 163 16.56 -0.37 -6.86
C VAL A 163 15.81 0.89 -7.29
N ALA A 164 16.28 2.06 -6.88
CA ALA A 164 15.66 3.34 -7.24
C ALA A 164 15.54 3.53 -8.76
N SER A 165 16.58 3.14 -9.50
CA SER A 165 16.61 3.25 -10.96
C SER A 165 15.57 2.35 -11.62
N ARG A 166 15.44 1.09 -11.17
CA ARG A 166 14.42 0.17 -11.67
C ARG A 166 13.01 0.69 -11.38
N SER A 167 12.73 1.11 -10.15
CA SER A 167 11.41 1.64 -9.76
C SER A 167 11.00 2.83 -10.61
N ARG A 168 11.92 3.77 -10.86
CA ARG A 168 11.67 4.96 -11.69
C ARG A 168 11.51 4.66 -13.18
N ALA A 169 12.23 3.66 -13.69
CA ALA A 169 12.03 3.15 -15.04
C ALA A 169 10.61 2.53 -15.19
N SER A 170 10.23 1.63 -14.28
CA SER A 170 8.89 1.01 -14.24
C SER A 170 7.76 2.04 -14.15
N ALA A 171 7.94 3.08 -13.33
CA ALA A 171 6.98 4.17 -13.18
C ALA A 171 6.67 4.92 -14.49
N SER A 172 7.53 4.85 -15.50
CA SER A 172 7.31 5.50 -16.80
C SER A 172 6.09 4.92 -17.52
N GLY A 173 5.74 3.66 -17.27
CA GLY A 173 4.53 3.02 -17.77
C GLY A 173 3.27 3.29 -16.96
N ASN A 174 3.37 3.92 -15.78
CA ASN A 174 2.24 4.18 -14.89
C ASN A 174 1.78 5.64 -15.00
N SER A 175 0.60 5.89 -15.59
CA SER A 175 0.00 7.23 -15.75
C SER A 175 -0.28 7.97 -14.45
N HIS A 176 -0.28 7.30 -13.30
CA HIS A 176 -0.53 7.92 -11.99
C HIS A 176 0.75 8.20 -11.20
N ALA A 177 1.92 7.71 -11.63
CA ALA A 177 3.16 7.92 -10.89
C ALA A 177 3.59 9.40 -10.86
N GLN A 178 3.95 9.90 -9.67
CA GLN A 178 4.44 11.26 -9.46
C GLN A 178 5.84 11.47 -10.06
N LEU A 179 6.67 10.42 -9.95
CA LEU A 179 8.08 10.43 -10.28
C LEU A 179 8.37 9.36 -11.34
N ARG A 180 8.86 9.77 -12.54
CA ARG A 180 9.12 8.86 -13.69
C ARG A 180 10.44 9.14 -14.41
N GLY A 181 10.92 8.18 -15.19
CA GLY A 181 12.13 8.33 -16.01
C GLY A 181 13.41 8.02 -15.25
N SER A 182 14.53 8.66 -15.62
CA SER A 182 15.81 8.42 -14.97
C SER A 182 15.88 9.04 -13.57
N VAL A 183 16.54 8.35 -12.65
CA VAL A 183 16.86 8.86 -11.32
C VAL A 183 18.33 9.23 -11.26
N ALA A 184 18.63 10.49 -10.95
CA ALA A 184 19.94 10.81 -10.42
C ALA A 184 19.92 10.41 -8.94
N GLN A 185 20.93 9.64 -8.48
CA GLN A 185 21.01 9.23 -7.07
C GLN A 185 20.87 10.40 -6.10
N GLY A 186 21.35 11.58 -6.51
CA GLY A 186 21.25 12.79 -5.73
C GLY A 186 22.23 12.82 -4.56
N ASP A 187 22.03 13.83 -3.71
CA ASP A 187 22.83 14.04 -2.51
C ASP A 187 22.39 13.14 -1.36
N TYR A 188 23.26 12.97 -0.38
CA TYR A 188 22.89 12.30 0.86
C TYR A 188 21.82 13.10 1.60
N VAL A 189 20.73 12.41 1.98
CA VAL A 189 19.72 12.97 2.88
C VAL A 189 20.11 12.61 4.32
N VAL A 190 20.35 11.33 4.58
CA VAL A 190 20.96 10.79 5.80
C VAL A 190 21.79 9.60 5.39
N ARG A 191 23.11 9.59 5.66
CA ARG A 191 23.97 8.47 5.25
C ARG A 191 23.46 7.14 5.82
N PRO A 192 23.36 6.06 5.01
CA PRO A 192 23.83 5.94 3.61
C PRO A 192 22.81 6.34 2.53
N LEU A 193 21.58 6.72 2.90
CA LEU A 193 20.49 7.03 1.97
C LEU A 193 20.67 8.37 1.27
N ARG A 194 20.41 8.36 -0.04
CA ARG A 194 20.39 9.53 -0.92
C ARG A 194 18.96 9.88 -1.32
N THR A 195 18.80 11.01 -2.01
CA THR A 195 17.48 11.46 -2.48
C THR A 195 16.77 10.38 -3.32
N GLY A 196 17.49 9.64 -4.15
CA GLY A 196 16.93 8.55 -4.96
C GLY A 196 16.43 7.36 -4.13
N ASP A 197 16.93 7.18 -2.91
CA ASP A 197 16.53 6.09 -2.02
C ASP A 197 15.29 6.39 -1.19
N CYS A 198 14.82 7.63 -1.22
CA CYS A 198 13.72 8.13 -0.40
C CYS A 198 12.42 8.22 -1.22
N PRO A 199 11.25 8.02 -0.60
CA PRO A 199 9.99 8.18 -1.29
C PRO A 199 9.69 9.67 -1.54
N PRO A 200 8.99 10.04 -2.63
CA PRO A 200 8.43 11.37 -2.76
C PRO A 200 7.40 11.63 -1.66
N ILE A 201 7.29 12.89 -1.23
CA ILE A 201 6.11 13.36 -0.52
C ILE A 201 5.07 13.72 -1.58
N GLY A 202 3.87 13.16 -1.46
CA GLY A 202 2.80 13.42 -2.42
C GLY A 202 1.41 13.22 -1.84
N ASP A 203 0.45 13.82 -2.53
CA ASP A 203 -0.97 13.69 -2.28
C ASP A 203 -1.58 12.70 -3.25
N GLY A 204 -2.55 11.92 -2.77
CA GLY A 204 -3.32 11.01 -3.60
C GLY A 204 -4.34 10.18 -2.82
N ALA A 205 -5.18 9.47 -3.56
CA ALA A 205 -6.18 8.56 -3.05
C ALA A 205 -6.35 7.34 -3.96
N ALA A 206 -6.90 6.27 -3.40
CA ALA A 206 -7.19 5.03 -4.09
C ALA A 206 -8.48 4.40 -3.55
N ALA A 207 -9.19 3.68 -4.42
CA ALA A 207 -10.36 2.90 -4.04
C ALA A 207 -10.35 1.55 -4.75
N VAL A 208 -10.95 0.56 -4.10
CA VAL A 208 -11.22 -0.76 -4.67
C VAL A 208 -12.64 -1.19 -4.30
N ILE A 209 -13.21 -2.05 -5.13
CA ILE A 209 -14.44 -2.78 -4.80
C ILE A 209 -14.08 -4.25 -4.59
N LEU A 210 -14.49 -4.78 -3.45
CA LEU A 210 -14.49 -6.20 -3.17
C LEU A 210 -15.87 -6.78 -3.46
N ALA A 211 -15.92 -7.97 -4.03
CA ALA A 211 -17.15 -8.72 -4.22
C ALA A 211 -16.91 -10.20 -3.91
N ALA A 212 -17.95 -10.88 -3.45
CA ALA A 212 -17.83 -12.24 -2.95
C ALA A 212 -18.69 -13.25 -3.74
N GLY A 213 -18.12 -14.43 -4.00
CA GLY A 213 -18.75 -15.50 -4.78
C GLY A 213 -19.08 -15.07 -6.21
N GLU A 214 -20.20 -15.56 -6.75
CA GLU A 214 -20.62 -15.30 -8.13
C GLU A 214 -20.77 -13.80 -8.45
N ARG A 215 -21.09 -12.98 -7.44
CA ARG A 215 -21.17 -11.53 -7.61
C ARG A 215 -19.87 -10.95 -8.15
N ALA A 216 -18.71 -11.54 -7.85
CA ALA A 216 -17.44 -11.06 -8.38
C ALA A 216 -17.34 -11.25 -9.91
N ARG A 217 -17.79 -12.40 -10.42
CA ARG A 217 -17.78 -12.73 -11.86
C ARG A 217 -18.83 -11.93 -12.65
N GLU A 218 -19.91 -11.52 -12.00
CA GLU A 218 -20.91 -10.63 -12.59
C GLU A 218 -20.36 -9.21 -12.80
N LEU A 219 -19.43 -8.77 -11.95
CA LEU A 219 -18.93 -7.39 -11.93
C LEU A 219 -17.60 -7.20 -12.65
N CYS A 220 -16.82 -8.26 -12.84
CA CYS A 220 -15.52 -8.22 -13.50
C CYS A 220 -15.31 -9.50 -14.31
N GLU A 221 -14.89 -9.36 -15.57
CA GLU A 221 -14.64 -10.50 -16.46
C GLU A 221 -13.56 -11.44 -15.91
N ARG A 222 -12.53 -10.87 -15.28
CA ARG A 222 -11.43 -11.64 -14.69
C ARG A 222 -11.10 -11.11 -13.29
N PRO A 223 -11.90 -11.46 -12.26
CA PRO A 223 -11.69 -10.98 -10.90
C PRO A 223 -10.33 -11.39 -10.34
N ALA A 224 -9.74 -10.56 -9.47
CA ALA A 224 -8.52 -10.89 -8.76
C ALA A 224 -8.87 -11.50 -7.40
N TRP A 225 -8.96 -12.83 -7.33
CA TRP A 225 -9.35 -13.57 -6.14
C TRP A 225 -8.29 -13.48 -5.05
N ILE A 226 -8.68 -13.07 -3.85
CA ILE A 226 -7.81 -13.07 -2.67
C ILE A 226 -7.70 -14.52 -2.17
N ARG A 227 -6.60 -15.20 -2.53
CA ARG A 227 -6.33 -16.59 -2.13
C ARG A 227 -5.82 -16.71 -0.70
N GLY A 228 -5.16 -15.67 -0.23
CA GLY A 228 -4.77 -15.52 1.15
C GLY A 228 -4.38 -14.08 1.46
N ILE A 229 -4.68 -13.65 2.68
CA ILE A 229 -4.29 -12.35 3.20
C ILE A 229 -4.04 -12.50 4.71
N ASP A 230 -2.93 -11.96 5.20
CA ASP A 230 -2.57 -11.99 6.60
C ASP A 230 -1.75 -10.74 6.93
N HIS A 231 -1.87 -10.26 8.17
CA HIS A 231 -1.04 -9.16 8.67
C HIS A 231 -0.39 -9.52 9.99
N ARG A 232 0.85 -9.07 10.18
CA ARG A 232 1.68 -9.33 11.35
C ARG A 232 2.36 -8.05 11.79
N ILE A 233 2.69 -7.99 13.08
CA ILE A 233 3.39 -6.87 13.70
C ILE A 233 4.62 -7.39 14.44
N GLU A 234 5.71 -6.64 14.36
CA GLU A 234 6.94 -6.86 15.10
C GLU A 234 6.98 -6.06 16.41
N ALA A 235 7.97 -6.35 17.24
CA ALA A 235 8.19 -5.62 18.47
C ALA A 235 8.25 -4.10 18.22
N HIS A 236 7.52 -3.35 19.06
CA HIS A 236 7.46 -1.89 18.93
C HIS A 236 8.84 -1.22 19.11
N SER A 237 9.64 -1.72 20.06
CA SER A 237 10.97 -1.18 20.32
C SER A 237 11.95 -1.55 19.21
N LEU A 238 12.57 -0.55 18.57
CA LEU A 238 13.58 -0.74 17.52
C LEU A 238 14.79 -1.56 18.00
N GLY A 239 15.26 -1.32 19.23
CA GLY A 239 16.49 -1.93 19.74
C GLY A 239 16.46 -3.44 19.98
N VAL A 240 15.30 -4.09 19.85
CA VAL A 240 15.16 -5.56 19.97
C VAL A 240 14.86 -6.24 18.64
N ARG A 241 14.80 -5.47 17.54
CA ARG A 241 14.57 -6.00 16.19
C ARG A 241 15.89 -6.18 15.46
N ASP A 242 15.97 -7.25 14.69
CA ASP A 242 16.98 -7.37 13.63
C ASP A 242 16.49 -6.58 12.43
N LEU A 243 17.14 -5.45 12.12
CA LEU A 243 16.72 -4.58 11.02
C LEU A 243 17.01 -5.17 9.63
N THR A 244 17.76 -6.27 9.55
CA THR A 244 18.11 -6.97 8.30
C THR A 244 17.11 -8.08 7.91
N ASP A 245 16.19 -8.43 8.80
CA ASP A 245 15.10 -9.39 8.54
C ASP A 245 13.73 -8.71 8.70
N SER A 246 12.68 -9.34 8.19
CA SER A 246 11.30 -9.01 8.55
C SER A 246 10.51 -10.29 8.85
N PRO A 247 10.59 -10.79 10.10
CA PRO A 247 9.84 -11.96 10.54
C PRO A 247 8.33 -11.80 10.32
N SER A 248 7.80 -10.59 10.49
CA SER A 248 6.36 -10.32 10.28
C SER A 248 5.97 -10.48 8.81
N THR A 249 6.76 -9.96 7.86
CA THR A 249 6.53 -10.14 6.42
C THR A 249 6.56 -11.62 6.06
N ARG A 250 7.56 -12.36 6.54
CA ARG A 250 7.73 -13.79 6.24
C ARG A 250 6.57 -14.63 6.77
N LEU A 251 6.12 -14.36 8.00
CA LEU A 251 4.98 -15.06 8.61
C LEU A 251 3.65 -14.70 7.92
N ALA A 252 3.45 -13.43 7.58
CA ALA A 252 2.27 -13.00 6.82
C ALA A 252 2.22 -13.68 5.44
N ALA A 253 3.36 -13.75 4.74
CA ALA A 253 3.47 -14.42 3.45
C ALA A 253 3.20 -15.93 3.55
N GLU A 254 3.72 -16.59 4.59
CA GLU A 254 3.44 -18.01 4.84
C GLU A 254 1.93 -18.24 5.04
N ARG A 255 1.28 -17.41 5.86
CA ARG A 255 -0.16 -17.53 6.16
C ARG A 255 -1.07 -17.13 5.00
N ALA A 256 -0.61 -16.21 4.15
CA ALA A 256 -1.27 -15.86 2.90
C ALA A 256 -1.04 -16.89 1.77
N GLY A 257 -0.26 -17.95 2.00
CA GLY A 257 0.01 -18.98 1.00
C GLY A 257 1.00 -18.55 -0.09
N ALA A 258 1.79 -17.48 0.14
CA ALA A 258 2.71 -16.93 -0.86
C ALA A 258 3.75 -17.97 -1.33
N PHE A 259 4.20 -18.85 -0.43
CA PHE A 259 5.26 -19.83 -0.70
C PHE A 259 4.78 -21.16 -1.29
N GLU A 260 3.47 -21.34 -1.51
CA GLU A 260 2.92 -22.58 -2.08
C GLU A 260 3.32 -22.78 -3.55
N ARG A 261 3.50 -21.67 -4.29
CA ARG A 261 3.94 -21.63 -5.68
C ARG A 261 4.53 -20.25 -6.02
N PRO A 262 5.35 -20.09 -7.07
CA PRO A 262 5.89 -18.78 -7.46
C PRO A 262 4.79 -17.80 -7.86
N VAL A 263 5.10 -16.51 -7.76
CA VAL A 263 4.25 -15.38 -8.21
C VAL A 263 4.89 -14.78 -9.46
N ASP A 264 4.08 -14.25 -10.39
CA ASP A 264 4.63 -13.61 -11.60
C ASP A 264 5.04 -12.17 -11.31
N THR A 265 4.27 -11.51 -10.43
CA THR A 265 4.41 -10.10 -10.10
C THR A 265 4.33 -9.90 -8.59
N ALA A 266 5.12 -8.95 -8.07
CA ALA A 266 5.03 -8.49 -6.70
C ALA A 266 4.94 -6.96 -6.64
N GLU A 267 3.88 -6.42 -6.08
CA GLU A 267 3.70 -4.99 -5.78
C GLU A 267 4.00 -4.78 -4.28
N LEU A 268 5.18 -4.25 -3.98
CA LEU A 268 5.72 -4.08 -2.64
C LEU A 268 5.60 -2.63 -2.17
N HIS A 269 5.02 -2.42 -1.00
CA HIS A 269 5.10 -1.14 -0.30
C HIS A 269 6.46 -1.03 0.38
N ALA A 270 7.46 -0.59 -0.39
CA ALA A 270 8.83 -0.33 0.07
C ALA A 270 9.14 1.18 -0.06
N PRO A 271 8.82 2.01 0.95
CA PRO A 271 9.11 3.45 0.93
C PRO A 271 10.59 3.77 0.69
N PHE A 272 11.51 2.92 1.14
CA PHE A 272 12.95 3.10 0.97
C PHE A 272 13.57 1.93 0.20
N THR A 273 14.64 2.17 -0.56
CA THR A 273 15.34 1.14 -1.36
C THR A 273 15.84 -0.03 -0.52
N SER A 274 16.30 0.25 0.70
CA SER A 274 16.74 -0.77 1.67
C SER A 274 15.62 -1.73 2.07
N GLN A 275 14.37 -1.27 2.07
CA GLN A 275 13.23 -2.11 2.43
C GLN A 275 12.87 -3.09 1.31
N GLU A 276 13.09 -2.75 0.03
CA GLU A 276 12.91 -3.72 -1.05
C GLU A 276 13.89 -4.90 -0.91
N VAL A 277 15.12 -4.65 -0.44
CA VAL A 277 16.11 -5.71 -0.15
C VAL A 277 15.56 -6.68 0.90
N VAL A 278 15.10 -6.16 2.05
CA VAL A 278 14.53 -6.97 3.14
C VAL A 278 13.29 -7.73 2.68
N LEU A 279 12.40 -7.09 1.93
CA LEU A 279 11.15 -7.69 1.46
C LEU A 279 11.40 -8.79 0.43
N ARG A 280 12.27 -8.58 -0.57
CA ARG A 280 12.64 -9.60 -1.56
C ARG A 280 13.16 -10.87 -0.89
N LYS A 281 14.05 -10.72 0.10
CA LYS A 281 14.57 -11.82 0.93
C LYS A 281 13.47 -12.50 1.75
N SER A 282 12.67 -11.72 2.49
CA SER A 282 11.62 -12.25 3.38
C SER A 282 10.49 -12.97 2.63
N LEU A 283 10.18 -12.49 1.43
CA LEU A 283 9.15 -13.02 0.51
C LEU A 283 9.69 -14.07 -0.47
N ARG A 284 10.99 -14.40 -0.42
CA ARG A 284 11.64 -15.39 -1.30
C ARG A 284 11.38 -15.12 -2.78
N LEU A 285 11.39 -13.85 -3.19
CA LEU A 285 11.14 -13.47 -4.58
C LEU A 285 12.37 -13.80 -5.43
N GLY A 286 12.16 -14.61 -6.48
CA GLY A 286 13.18 -14.89 -7.49
C GLY A 286 13.42 -13.70 -8.42
N ASP A 287 14.51 -13.77 -9.19
CA ASP A 287 14.89 -12.71 -10.13
C ASP A 287 13.93 -12.61 -11.33
N GLU A 288 13.17 -13.68 -11.60
CA GLU A 288 12.13 -13.74 -12.61
C GLU A 288 10.85 -12.97 -12.23
N VAL A 289 10.66 -12.67 -10.94
CA VAL A 289 9.47 -11.96 -10.46
C VAL A 289 9.54 -10.50 -10.88
N SER A 290 8.49 -10.01 -11.52
CA SER A 290 8.34 -8.59 -11.83
C SER A 290 8.00 -7.82 -10.56
N VAL A 291 9.00 -7.16 -9.96
CA VAL A 291 8.83 -6.39 -8.71
C VAL A 291 8.54 -4.92 -9.01
N ASN A 292 7.46 -4.40 -8.42
CA ASN A 292 6.99 -3.02 -8.56
C ASN A 292 6.94 -2.52 -10.01
N PRO A 293 6.31 -3.27 -10.95
CA PRO A 293 6.15 -2.78 -12.31
C PRO A 293 5.26 -1.51 -12.40
N SER A 294 4.48 -1.16 -11.36
CA SER A 294 3.83 0.15 -11.22
C SER A 294 4.78 1.31 -10.88
N GLY A 295 6.02 1.01 -10.47
CA GLY A 295 7.00 1.95 -9.93
C GLY A 295 7.10 1.95 -8.40
N GLY A 296 6.15 1.35 -7.69
CA GLY A 296 6.20 1.21 -6.23
C GLY A 296 6.17 2.54 -5.46
N ALA A 297 6.48 2.49 -4.16
CA ALA A 297 6.43 3.65 -3.28
C ALA A 297 7.52 4.70 -3.59
N LEU A 298 8.62 4.30 -4.23
CA LEU A 298 9.69 5.22 -4.68
C LEU A 298 9.24 6.14 -5.82
N ALA A 299 8.15 5.80 -6.53
CA ALA A 299 7.58 6.59 -7.61
C ALA A 299 6.34 7.40 -7.19
N ALA A 300 5.58 6.90 -6.22
CA ALA A 300 4.41 7.56 -5.64
C ALA A 300 4.12 6.98 -4.26
N ASN A 301 4.04 7.83 -3.24
CA ASN A 301 3.82 7.43 -1.85
C ASN A 301 2.79 8.33 -1.15
N PRO A 302 1.51 8.35 -1.58
CA PRO A 302 0.45 8.96 -0.78
C PRO A 302 0.28 8.14 0.52
N VAL A 303 0.76 8.69 1.63
CA VAL A 303 0.73 8.01 2.93
C VAL A 303 -0.72 7.65 3.28
N MET A 304 -0.97 6.43 3.75
CA MET A 304 -2.29 5.82 3.98
C MET A 304 -3.08 5.33 2.75
N ALA A 305 -2.64 5.59 1.52
CA ALA A 305 -3.21 4.96 0.33
C ALA A 305 -2.24 4.01 -0.37
N THR A 306 -0.95 4.06 -0.03
CA THR A 306 0.12 3.39 -0.78
C THR A 306 0.01 1.87 -0.73
N GLY A 307 -0.34 1.28 0.43
CA GLY A 307 -0.56 -0.15 0.54
C GLY A 307 -1.77 -0.62 -0.26
N LEU A 308 -2.89 0.12 -0.19
CA LEU A 308 -4.07 -0.16 -1.00
C LEU A 308 -3.78 -0.08 -2.50
N ILE A 309 -2.98 0.90 -2.93
CA ILE A 309 -2.51 1.02 -4.32
C ILE A 309 -1.72 -0.21 -4.74
N ARG A 310 -0.83 -0.75 -3.89
CA ARG A 310 -0.08 -1.98 -4.23
C ARG A 310 -1.01 -3.17 -4.45
N ILE A 311 -2.05 -3.32 -3.63
CA ILE A 311 -3.07 -4.37 -3.82
C ILE A 311 -3.87 -4.11 -5.10
N GLY A 312 -4.27 -2.87 -5.34
CA GLY A 312 -5.01 -2.46 -6.53
C GLY A 312 -4.24 -2.66 -7.85
N GLU A 313 -2.95 -2.28 -7.89
CA GLU A 313 -2.06 -2.49 -9.03
C GLU A 313 -1.86 -3.98 -9.33
N ALA A 314 -1.69 -4.80 -8.29
CA ALA A 314 -1.61 -6.25 -8.44
C ALA A 314 -2.93 -6.83 -9.02
N ALA A 315 -4.08 -6.38 -8.52
CA ALA A 315 -5.39 -6.77 -9.03
C ALA A 315 -5.59 -6.32 -10.49
N ALA A 316 -5.25 -5.08 -10.82
CA ALA A 316 -5.43 -4.51 -12.16
C ALA A 316 -4.58 -5.24 -13.21
N ARG A 317 -3.39 -5.75 -12.84
CA ARG A 317 -2.59 -6.61 -13.73
C ARG A 317 -3.26 -7.95 -13.99
N ILE A 318 -3.88 -8.54 -12.98
CA ILE A 318 -4.67 -9.77 -13.15
C ILE A 318 -5.86 -9.52 -14.07
N HIS A 319 -6.60 -8.42 -13.84
CA HIS A 319 -7.74 -8.01 -14.66
C HIS A 319 -7.34 -7.87 -16.14
N ARG A 320 -6.20 -7.20 -16.42
CA ARG A 320 -5.68 -7.00 -17.78
C ARG A 320 -4.98 -8.23 -18.37
N GLY A 321 -4.78 -9.28 -17.59
CA GLY A 321 -4.12 -10.47 -18.09
C GLY A 321 -2.59 -10.42 -18.15
N GLU A 322 -1.98 -9.47 -17.45
CA GLU A 322 -0.53 -9.30 -17.37
C GLU A 322 0.11 -10.16 -16.27
N SER A 323 -0.71 -10.71 -15.37
CA SER A 323 -0.31 -11.66 -14.33
C SER A 323 -1.43 -12.67 -14.09
N ASP A 324 -1.06 -13.90 -13.73
CA ASP A 324 -1.98 -14.95 -13.29
C ASP A 324 -1.98 -15.09 -11.77
N ARG A 325 -0.83 -14.87 -11.13
CA ARG A 325 -0.66 -14.80 -9.69
C ARG A 325 0.22 -13.63 -9.29
N ALA A 326 -0.35 -12.73 -8.49
CA ALA A 326 0.34 -11.56 -7.98
C ALA A 326 0.42 -11.59 -6.44
N LEU A 327 1.51 -11.05 -5.91
CA LEU A 327 1.65 -10.73 -4.49
C LEU A 327 1.57 -9.22 -4.31
N ALA A 328 0.80 -8.78 -3.32
CA ALA A 328 0.79 -7.40 -2.88
C ALA A 328 1.22 -7.32 -1.42
N HIS A 329 1.98 -6.29 -1.08
CA HIS A 329 2.47 -6.04 0.27
C HIS A 329 2.20 -4.60 0.68
N ALA A 330 1.80 -4.41 1.94
CA ALA A 330 1.63 -3.13 2.58
C ALA A 330 2.41 -3.08 3.90
N THR A 331 2.99 -1.92 4.23
CA THR A 331 3.70 -1.70 5.49
C THR A 331 3.19 -0.48 6.23
N SER A 332 3.34 -0.48 7.56
CA SER A 332 3.23 0.68 8.43
C SER A 332 4.28 0.64 9.55
N GLY A 333 4.54 1.79 10.15
CA GLY A 333 5.55 1.97 11.19
C GLY A 333 7.01 1.93 10.68
N PRO A 334 7.97 2.27 11.55
CA PRO A 334 9.38 2.36 11.18
C PRO A 334 9.98 0.98 10.87
N CYS A 335 10.81 0.93 9.82
CA CYS A 335 11.59 -0.25 9.44
C CYS A 335 10.74 -1.52 9.33
N LEU A 336 9.67 -1.48 8.51
CA LEU A 336 8.78 -2.62 8.26
C LEU A 336 8.20 -3.23 9.55
N GLN A 337 7.71 -2.41 10.48
CA GLN A 337 7.20 -2.91 11.76
C GLN A 337 5.89 -3.68 11.62
N GLN A 338 4.97 -3.20 10.79
CA GLN A 338 3.68 -3.82 10.53
C GLN A 338 3.61 -4.18 9.07
N ASN A 339 3.30 -5.43 8.75
CA ASN A 339 3.28 -5.91 7.38
C ASN A 339 1.99 -6.68 7.11
N LEU A 340 1.39 -6.41 5.96
CA LEU A 340 0.27 -7.15 5.41
C LEU A 340 0.72 -7.72 4.06
N VAL A 341 0.41 -8.99 3.83
CA VAL A 341 0.68 -9.68 2.55
C VAL A 341 -0.63 -10.25 2.03
N ALA A 342 -0.93 -9.97 0.75
CA ALA A 342 -2.06 -10.52 0.03
C ALA A 342 -1.56 -11.28 -1.22
N VAL A 343 -2.11 -12.46 -1.45
CA VAL A 343 -1.90 -13.27 -2.66
C VAL A 343 -3.18 -13.22 -3.48
N LEU A 344 -3.05 -12.73 -4.72
CA LEU A 344 -4.14 -12.57 -5.67
C LEU A 344 -3.96 -13.52 -6.85
N GLU A 345 -5.05 -14.13 -7.31
CA GLU A 345 -5.05 -15.01 -8.49
C GLU A 345 -6.23 -14.72 -9.42
N GLY A 346 -5.97 -14.70 -10.73
CA GLY A 346 -7.03 -14.63 -11.73
C GLY A 346 -7.65 -16.00 -12.00
N ASP A 347 -8.84 -16.01 -12.57
CA ASP A 347 -9.40 -17.23 -13.15
C ASP A 347 -8.48 -17.77 -14.26
N ALA A 348 -8.40 -19.10 -14.35
CA ALA A 348 -7.61 -19.80 -15.36
C ALA A 348 -8.11 -19.46 -16.77
N ARG A 349 -7.16 -19.32 -17.70
CA ARG A 349 -7.44 -19.11 -19.13
C ARG A 349 -7.70 -20.43 -19.86
#